data_AF-A0A0R2ARF7-F1
#
_entry.id   AF-A0A0R2ARF7-F1
#
_cell.length_a   1.000
_cell.length_b   1.000
_cell.length_c   1.000
_cell.angle_alpha   90.00
_cell.angle_beta   90.00
_cell.angle_gamma   90.00
#
_symmetry.space_group_name_H-M   'P 1'
#
loop_
_entity.id
_entity.type
_entity.pdbx_description
1 polymer ?
#
loop_
_entity_poly.entity_id
_entity_poly.type
_entity_poly.pdbx_seq_one_letter_code
_entity_poly.pdbx_strand_id
1 'polypeptide(L)'
;MLVLANPYLTNTTGLYLHFTTTKATKVSYTVKSKEASTFSQTLYNPNGTYAKNHTYQLIGLIAGQENTITITATGQNGQKETKTFTYTPNKLRGSDQNQLKVTKGTSKTKLSSGLYAVIGDKSLKTRNTYLVDNDGYIRAEIPTINYNSLRLIQTNNKLYLAVDDDQLVTLDRLGQVVQSYSLKNTNFKLHHDFAVDSQGNIIALATDTKLKASEKRVEDQIIKIDATSGKVSRLLDFKDLLGDLYKTATGIETLTNNKGYRDVIHANTIQLTKDDQVIISSRETSTIMKISNLTSQPKLDYFISDPSV
;
A
#
# COMPACT_ATOMS: atom_id res chain seq x y z
N MET A 1 0.63 12.05 -29.62
CA MET A 1 0.47 11.33 -28.33
C MET A 1 1.71 10.52 -28.08
N LEU A 2 2.39 10.83 -26.98
CA LEU A 2 3.50 10.07 -26.41
C LEU A 2 2.94 8.97 -25.53
N VAL A 3 3.51 7.76 -25.63
CA VAL A 3 3.23 6.63 -24.75
C VAL A 3 4.57 6.05 -24.31
N LEU A 4 4.78 5.94 -22.99
CA LEU A 4 5.98 5.36 -22.40
C LEU A 4 5.58 4.21 -21.48
N ALA A 5 6.26 3.08 -21.59
CA ALA A 5 6.02 1.95 -20.70
C ALA A 5 6.82 2.12 -19.40
N ASN A 6 6.12 1.99 -18.26
CA ASN A 6 6.69 1.95 -16.91
C ASN A 6 7.87 2.94 -16.67
N PRO A 7 7.70 4.25 -16.97
CA PRO A 7 8.84 5.18 -16.96
C PRO A 7 9.47 5.38 -15.57
N TYR A 8 8.71 5.12 -14.50
CA TYR A 8 9.16 5.27 -13.12
C TYR A 8 9.53 3.96 -12.44
N LEU A 9 9.43 2.83 -13.13
CA LEU A 9 9.71 1.48 -12.62
C LEU A 9 8.81 1.02 -11.45
N THR A 10 7.72 1.72 -11.17
CA THR A 10 6.79 1.48 -10.05
C THR A 10 5.52 0.74 -10.46
N ASN A 11 5.30 0.49 -11.74
CA ASN A 11 4.18 -0.33 -12.23
C ASN A 11 4.57 -1.06 -13.52
N THR A 12 4.87 -2.36 -13.44
CA THR A 12 5.51 -3.12 -14.53
C THR A 12 4.63 -3.28 -15.77
N THR A 13 3.31 -3.14 -15.63
CA THR A 13 2.34 -3.18 -16.74
C THR A 13 1.74 -1.81 -17.06
N GLY A 14 2.15 -0.76 -16.35
CA GLY A 14 1.62 0.58 -16.52
C GLY A 14 2.16 1.31 -17.74
N LEU A 15 1.31 2.15 -18.34
CA LEU A 15 1.70 3.08 -19.40
C LEU A 15 1.56 4.52 -18.91
N TYR A 16 2.51 5.37 -19.25
CA TYR A 16 2.40 6.81 -19.16
C TYR A 16 1.95 7.38 -20.51
N LEU A 17 0.94 8.25 -20.50
CA LEU A 17 0.41 8.89 -21.70
C LEU A 17 0.52 10.40 -21.56
N HIS A 18 1.00 11.06 -22.63
CA HIS A 18 1.01 12.51 -22.72
C HIS A 18 0.60 13.00 -24.11
N PHE A 19 -0.35 13.93 -24.17
CA PHE A 19 -0.79 14.57 -25.40
C PHE A 19 -1.60 15.84 -25.13
N THR A 20 -1.88 16.59 -26.19
CA THR A 20 -2.80 17.73 -26.17
C THR A 20 -3.94 17.53 -27.14
N THR A 21 -5.04 18.22 -26.89
CA THR A 21 -6.22 18.29 -27.77
C THR A 21 -6.56 19.75 -28.06
N THR A 22 -7.11 20.03 -29.24
CA THR A 22 -7.47 21.40 -29.64
C THR A 22 -8.69 21.92 -28.85
N LYS A 23 -9.64 21.02 -28.57
CA LYS A 23 -10.84 21.25 -27.76
C LYS A 23 -10.70 20.53 -26.42
N ALA A 24 -11.37 21.03 -25.37
CA ALA A 24 -11.37 20.35 -24.07
C ALA A 24 -12.11 19.01 -24.17
N THR A 25 -11.47 17.93 -23.72
CA THR A 25 -12.02 16.57 -23.83
C THR A 25 -11.90 15.79 -22.53
N LYS A 26 -12.87 14.89 -22.30
CA LYS A 26 -12.81 13.81 -21.31
C LYS A 26 -12.17 12.59 -21.96
N VAL A 27 -11.18 11.99 -21.31
CA VAL A 27 -10.46 10.85 -21.87
C VAL A 27 -10.81 9.57 -21.11
N SER A 28 -11.17 8.53 -21.86
CA SER A 28 -11.34 7.17 -21.34
C SER A 28 -10.52 6.19 -22.16
N TYR A 29 -10.33 4.98 -21.66
CA TYR A 29 -9.68 3.91 -22.41
C TYR A 29 -10.31 2.55 -22.15
N THR A 30 -10.07 1.63 -23.08
CA THR A 30 -10.34 0.21 -22.95
C THR A 30 -9.08 -0.60 -23.22
N VAL A 31 -8.87 -1.67 -22.47
CA VAL A 31 -7.81 -2.65 -22.68
C VAL A 31 -8.44 -4.00 -22.95
N LYS A 32 -8.09 -4.60 -24.09
CA LYS A 32 -8.49 -5.95 -24.48
C LYS A 32 -7.25 -6.83 -24.60
N SER A 33 -7.26 -7.98 -23.96
CA SER A 33 -6.27 -9.03 -24.15
C SER A 33 -6.99 -10.34 -24.42
N LYS A 34 -6.28 -11.33 -24.99
CA LYS A 34 -6.82 -12.66 -25.19
C LYS A 34 -7.28 -13.26 -23.85
N GLU A 35 -8.44 -13.90 -23.83
CA GLU A 35 -9.05 -14.60 -22.67
C GLU A 35 -9.45 -13.72 -21.48
N ALA A 36 -8.83 -12.55 -21.29
CA ALA A 36 -9.18 -11.59 -20.26
C ALA A 36 -10.45 -10.79 -20.61
N SER A 37 -11.26 -10.49 -19.59
CA SER A 37 -12.34 -9.51 -19.71
C SER A 37 -11.82 -8.13 -20.10
N THR A 38 -12.63 -7.38 -20.85
CA THR A 38 -12.26 -6.01 -21.27
C THR A 38 -12.23 -5.10 -20.05
N PHE A 39 -11.08 -4.51 -19.77
CA PHE A 39 -10.93 -3.51 -18.72
C PHE A 39 -11.17 -2.11 -19.29
N SER A 40 -11.89 -1.24 -18.58
CA SER A 40 -12.20 0.12 -19.05
C SER A 40 -12.18 1.11 -17.91
N GLN A 41 -11.61 2.30 -18.13
CA GLN A 41 -11.58 3.37 -17.14
C GLN A 41 -11.66 4.76 -17.78
N THR A 42 -12.17 5.73 -17.01
CA THR A 42 -12.05 7.16 -17.33
C THR A 42 -10.79 7.71 -16.65
N LEU A 43 -9.95 8.42 -17.39
CA LEU A 43 -8.69 8.94 -16.87
C LEU A 43 -8.94 10.23 -16.07
N TYR A 44 -8.40 10.26 -14.86
CA TYR A 44 -8.45 11.42 -13.97
C TYR A 44 -7.48 12.52 -14.43
N ASN A 45 -7.99 13.75 -14.59
CA ASN A 45 -7.18 14.93 -14.89
C ASN A 45 -7.31 15.95 -13.74
N PRO A 46 -6.20 16.41 -13.14
CA PRO A 46 -6.24 17.37 -12.04
C PRO A 46 -6.80 18.74 -12.44
N ASN A 47 -6.78 19.09 -13.73
CA ASN A 47 -7.34 20.34 -14.25
C ASN A 47 -8.85 20.24 -14.57
N GLY A 48 -9.50 19.14 -14.18
CA GLY A 48 -10.92 18.90 -14.39
C GLY A 48 -11.25 17.89 -15.49
N THR A 49 -12.50 17.42 -15.50
CA THR A 49 -12.98 16.33 -16.38
C THR A 49 -12.76 16.57 -17.87
N TYR A 50 -12.88 17.82 -18.32
CA TYR A 50 -12.61 18.24 -19.69
C TYR A 50 -11.39 19.14 -19.72
N ALA A 51 -10.29 18.65 -20.29
CA ALA A 51 -9.02 19.37 -20.35
C ALA A 51 -8.45 19.35 -21.77
N LYS A 52 -7.50 20.25 -22.05
CA LYS A 52 -6.71 20.24 -23.30
C LYS A 52 -5.35 19.56 -23.16
N ASN A 53 -4.79 19.59 -21.95
CA ASN A 53 -3.52 18.96 -21.62
C ASN A 53 -3.78 17.64 -20.89
N HIS A 54 -3.25 16.56 -21.43
CA HIS A 54 -3.51 15.21 -20.96
C HIS A 54 -2.22 14.56 -20.51
N THR A 55 -2.17 14.14 -19.25
CA THR A 55 -1.03 13.40 -18.69
C THR A 55 -1.55 12.39 -17.69
N TYR A 56 -1.34 11.11 -17.98
CA TYR A 56 -2.03 10.03 -17.28
C TYR A 56 -1.11 8.84 -17.04
N GLN A 57 -1.40 8.10 -15.97
CA GLN A 57 -1.04 6.69 -15.85
C GLN A 57 -2.23 5.85 -16.30
N LEU A 58 -1.97 4.87 -17.16
CA LEU A 58 -2.92 3.87 -17.62
C LEU A 58 -2.51 2.52 -17.05
N ILE A 59 -3.47 1.82 -16.47
CA ILE A 59 -3.33 0.49 -15.85
C ILE A 59 -4.33 -0.47 -16.53
N GLY A 60 -4.34 -1.75 -16.17
CA GLY A 60 -5.29 -2.71 -16.75
C GLY A 60 -4.73 -3.62 -17.83
N LEU A 61 -3.43 -3.51 -18.14
CA LEU A 61 -2.77 -4.40 -19.10
C LEU A 61 -2.40 -5.73 -18.47
N ILE A 62 -2.36 -6.76 -19.32
CA ILE A 62 -2.00 -8.13 -18.96
C ILE A 62 -0.54 -8.37 -19.32
N ALA A 63 0.25 -8.72 -18.32
CA ALA A 63 1.67 -8.96 -18.45
C ALA A 63 1.95 -10.12 -19.41
N GLY A 64 2.95 -9.98 -20.28
CA GLY A 64 3.36 -11.04 -21.21
C GLY A 64 2.32 -11.40 -22.28
N GLN A 65 1.24 -10.64 -22.42
CA GLN A 65 0.22 -10.80 -23.47
C GLN A 65 0.11 -9.53 -24.31
N GLU A 66 -0.28 -9.67 -25.58
CA GLU A 66 -0.60 -8.52 -26.41
C GLU A 66 -1.92 -7.89 -25.95
N ASN A 67 -1.85 -6.61 -25.59
CA ASN A 67 -3.02 -5.84 -25.20
C ASN A 67 -3.36 -4.87 -26.34
N THR A 68 -4.62 -4.85 -26.78
CA THR A 68 -5.18 -3.79 -27.63
C THR A 68 -5.76 -2.69 -26.76
N ILE A 69 -5.16 -1.50 -26.84
CA ILE A 69 -5.56 -0.31 -26.08
C ILE A 69 -6.26 0.67 -27.00
N THR A 70 -7.48 1.07 -26.65
CA THR A 70 -8.22 2.12 -27.35
C THR A 70 -8.43 3.29 -26.42
N ILE A 71 -7.84 4.44 -26.75
CA ILE A 71 -8.07 5.72 -26.06
C ILE A 71 -9.21 6.45 -26.78
N THR A 72 -10.16 6.96 -26.02
CA THR A 72 -11.30 7.74 -26.52
C THR A 72 -11.29 9.12 -25.88
N ALA A 73 -11.14 10.17 -26.69
CA ALA A 73 -11.34 11.55 -26.29
C ALA A 73 -12.77 11.97 -26.64
N THR A 74 -13.56 12.40 -25.66
CA THR A 74 -14.95 12.84 -25.84
C THR A 74 -15.06 14.34 -25.58
N GLY A 75 -15.46 15.11 -26.59
CA GLY A 75 -15.75 16.54 -26.47
C GLY A 75 -17.03 16.80 -25.67
N GLN A 76 -17.22 18.04 -25.22
CA GLN A 76 -18.43 18.43 -24.47
C GLN A 76 -19.73 18.28 -25.28
N ASN A 77 -19.65 18.41 -26.60
CA ASN A 77 -20.75 18.17 -27.54
C ASN A 77 -21.01 16.67 -27.82
N GLY A 78 -20.33 15.76 -27.11
CA GLY A 78 -20.47 14.31 -27.28
C GLY A 78 -19.68 13.72 -28.45
N GLN A 79 -19.02 14.53 -29.28
CA GLN A 79 -18.18 14.03 -30.37
C GLN A 79 -16.99 13.24 -29.82
N LYS A 80 -16.65 12.13 -30.48
CA LYS A 80 -15.61 11.21 -30.02
C LYS A 80 -14.53 11.06 -31.08
N GLU A 81 -13.29 11.07 -30.61
CA GLU A 81 -12.12 10.68 -31.39
C GLU A 81 -11.42 9.53 -30.68
N THR A 82 -10.99 8.53 -31.45
CA THR A 82 -10.36 7.33 -30.92
C THR A 82 -8.99 7.10 -31.50
N LYS A 83 -8.06 6.63 -30.67
CA LYS A 83 -6.77 6.11 -31.12
C LYS A 83 -6.54 4.73 -30.51
N THR A 84 -6.23 3.76 -31.38
CA THR A 84 -5.94 2.38 -30.98
C THR A 84 -4.49 2.04 -31.25
N PHE A 85 -3.87 1.29 -30.35
CA PHE A 85 -2.54 0.71 -30.52
C PHE A 85 -2.45 -0.58 -29.71
N THR A 86 -1.44 -1.41 -30.01
CA THR A 86 -1.15 -2.61 -29.23
C THR A 86 0.13 -2.43 -28.41
N TYR A 87 0.21 -3.12 -27.28
CA TYR A 87 1.42 -3.19 -26.46
C TYR A 87 1.47 -4.49 -25.66
N THR A 88 2.65 -5.08 -25.56
CA THR A 88 2.91 -6.29 -24.77
C THR A 88 3.87 -5.95 -23.64
N PRO A 89 3.39 -5.80 -22.39
CA PRO A 89 4.28 -5.66 -21.25
C PRO A 89 5.11 -6.92 -21.04
N ASN A 90 6.23 -6.80 -20.33
CA ASN A 90 6.96 -7.96 -19.84
C ASN A 90 6.08 -8.84 -18.94
N LYS A 91 6.46 -10.11 -18.76
CA LYS A 91 5.82 -11.00 -17.78
C LYS A 91 5.94 -10.42 -16.36
N LEU A 92 5.02 -10.81 -15.48
CA LEU A 92 5.08 -10.45 -14.06
C LEU A 92 6.41 -10.92 -13.45
N ARG A 93 6.93 -10.14 -12.50
CA ARG A 93 8.16 -10.46 -11.77
C ARG A 93 7.94 -11.49 -10.67
N GLY A 94 6.77 -11.44 -10.03
CA GLY A 94 6.48 -12.28 -8.86
C GLY A 94 5.74 -13.59 -9.13
N SER A 95 5.10 -13.74 -10.30
CA SER A 95 4.21 -14.86 -10.62
C SER A 95 4.32 -15.23 -12.11
N ASP A 96 4.16 -16.52 -12.44
CA ASP A 96 4.02 -16.97 -13.83
C ASP A 96 2.57 -16.89 -14.34
N GLN A 97 1.61 -16.68 -13.43
CA GLN A 97 0.18 -16.64 -13.71
C GLN A 97 -0.35 -15.21 -13.65
N ASN A 98 -1.14 -14.82 -14.64
CA ASN A 98 -1.82 -13.51 -14.70
C ASN A 98 -3.20 -13.52 -14.03
N GLN A 99 -3.68 -14.67 -13.54
CA GLN A 99 -5.02 -14.81 -13.01
C GLN A 99 -4.99 -15.62 -11.71
N LEU A 100 -5.60 -15.05 -10.67
CA LEU A 100 -5.94 -15.72 -9.43
C LEU A 100 -7.23 -16.51 -9.61
N LYS A 101 -7.31 -17.68 -8.97
CA LYS A 101 -8.53 -18.47 -8.96
C LYS A 101 -9.63 -17.73 -8.20
N VAL A 102 -10.69 -17.36 -8.89
CA VAL A 102 -11.88 -16.78 -8.27
C VAL A 102 -12.84 -17.89 -7.84
N THR A 103 -13.30 -17.85 -6.60
CA THR A 103 -14.34 -18.73 -6.06
C THR A 103 -15.53 -17.91 -5.60
N LYS A 104 -16.74 -18.41 -5.85
CA LYS A 104 -17.96 -17.77 -5.39
C LYS A 104 -18.15 -18.04 -3.90
N GLY A 105 -18.11 -16.97 -3.10
CA GLY A 105 -18.46 -17.03 -1.67
C GLY A 105 -19.97 -17.04 -1.42
N THR A 106 -20.34 -17.03 -0.13
CA THR A 106 -21.75 -16.99 0.33
C THR A 106 -22.37 -15.60 0.29
N SER A 107 -21.55 -14.54 0.18
CA SER A 107 -22.02 -13.16 0.11
C SER A 107 -22.81 -12.89 -1.17
N LYS A 108 -23.92 -12.16 -1.04
CA LYS A 108 -24.73 -11.66 -2.16
C LYS A 108 -24.33 -10.24 -2.58
N THR A 109 -23.42 -9.61 -1.84
CA THR A 109 -22.96 -8.25 -2.13
C THR A 109 -22.13 -8.25 -3.41
N LYS A 110 -22.53 -7.43 -4.38
CA LYS A 110 -21.77 -7.26 -5.62
C LYS A 110 -20.43 -6.58 -5.32
N LEU A 111 -19.35 -7.12 -5.88
CA LEU A 111 -18.06 -6.46 -5.84
C LEU A 111 -18.11 -5.10 -6.57
N SER A 112 -17.30 -4.16 -6.11
CA SER A 112 -17.10 -2.90 -6.84
C SER A 112 -16.48 -3.20 -8.21
N SER A 113 -16.63 -2.29 -9.17
CA SER A 113 -15.92 -2.40 -10.47
C SER A 113 -14.46 -1.91 -10.41
N GLY A 114 -13.92 -1.72 -9.20
CA GLY A 114 -12.55 -1.31 -8.96
C GLY A 114 -11.57 -2.47 -9.04
N LEU A 115 -10.32 -2.18 -8.68
CA LEU A 115 -9.28 -3.18 -8.47
C LEU A 115 -9.07 -3.39 -6.97
N TYR A 116 -8.75 -4.62 -6.60
CA TYR A 116 -8.44 -5.05 -5.25
C TYR A 116 -6.93 -5.26 -5.11
N ALA A 117 -6.34 -4.69 -4.06
CA ALA A 117 -4.91 -4.87 -3.79
C ALA A 117 -4.68 -6.21 -3.08
N VAL A 118 -3.78 -7.03 -3.64
CA VAL A 118 -3.25 -8.23 -3.00
C VAL A 118 -1.83 -7.91 -2.54
N ILE A 119 -1.62 -7.92 -1.22
CA ILE A 119 -0.38 -7.51 -0.56
C ILE A 119 0.12 -8.68 0.28
N GLY A 120 1.43 -8.89 0.32
CA GLY A 120 2.05 -9.80 1.29
C GLY A 120 2.00 -11.28 0.94
N ASP A 121 1.60 -11.65 -0.28
CA ASP A 121 1.61 -13.04 -0.72
C ASP A 121 3.03 -13.64 -0.64
N LYS A 122 3.19 -14.59 0.29
CA LYS A 122 4.46 -15.28 0.59
C LYS A 122 4.79 -16.40 -0.38
N SER A 123 3.87 -16.76 -1.27
CA SER A 123 4.11 -17.75 -2.32
C SER A 123 4.82 -17.17 -3.55
N LEU A 124 4.84 -15.84 -3.69
CA LEU A 124 5.45 -15.17 -4.84
C LEU A 124 6.97 -15.31 -4.86
N LYS A 125 7.54 -15.49 -6.05
CA LYS A 125 8.99 -15.55 -6.27
C LYS A 125 9.69 -14.25 -5.85
N THR A 126 9.03 -13.13 -6.13
CA THR A 126 9.47 -11.78 -5.74
C THR A 126 8.29 -11.09 -5.10
N ARG A 127 8.52 -10.37 -3.99
CA ARG A 127 7.49 -9.58 -3.33
C ARG A 127 7.02 -8.47 -4.26
N ASN A 128 5.70 -8.39 -4.47
CA ASN A 128 5.04 -7.35 -5.23
C ASN A 128 3.65 -7.11 -4.63
N THR A 129 3.08 -5.94 -4.94
CA THR A 129 1.67 -5.65 -4.72
C THR A 129 0.93 -5.77 -6.04
N TYR A 130 -0.12 -6.59 -6.08
CA TYR A 130 -0.96 -6.77 -7.28
C TYR A 130 -2.26 -6.00 -7.16
N LEU A 131 -2.68 -5.36 -8.25
CA LEU A 131 -4.05 -4.86 -8.38
C LEU A 131 -4.83 -5.84 -9.26
N VAL A 132 -5.87 -6.42 -8.70
CA VAL A 132 -6.62 -7.56 -9.27
C VAL A 132 -8.07 -7.17 -9.50
N ASP A 133 -8.65 -7.55 -10.63
CA ASP A 133 -10.07 -7.30 -10.88
C ASP A 133 -10.98 -8.45 -10.43
N ASN A 134 -12.28 -8.30 -10.66
CA ASN A 134 -13.30 -9.26 -10.21
C ASN A 134 -13.20 -10.65 -10.86
N ASP A 135 -12.54 -10.75 -12.01
CA ASP A 135 -12.31 -12.01 -12.70
C ASP A 135 -10.96 -12.65 -12.28
N GLY A 136 -10.31 -12.05 -11.27
CA GLY A 136 -9.07 -12.53 -10.69
C GLY A 136 -7.82 -12.15 -11.49
N TYR A 137 -7.94 -11.37 -12.55
CA TYR A 137 -6.77 -11.02 -13.34
C TYR A 137 -5.95 -9.91 -12.71
N ILE A 138 -4.64 -10.08 -12.74
CA ILE A 138 -3.67 -9.06 -12.34
C ILE A 138 -3.61 -7.99 -13.44
N ARG A 139 -4.01 -6.77 -13.06
CA ARG A 139 -4.14 -5.59 -13.92
C ARG A 139 -3.06 -4.53 -13.66
N ALA A 140 -2.31 -4.67 -12.57
CA ALA A 140 -1.08 -3.93 -12.29
C ALA A 140 -0.18 -4.73 -11.32
N GLU A 141 1.13 -4.58 -11.47
CA GLU A 141 2.14 -5.09 -10.54
C GLU A 141 3.02 -3.93 -10.09
N ILE A 142 2.95 -3.61 -8.79
CA ILE A 142 3.77 -2.60 -8.12
C ILE A 142 4.94 -3.33 -7.45
N PRO A 143 6.17 -3.13 -7.93
CA PRO A 143 7.34 -3.78 -7.35
C PRO A 143 7.64 -3.31 -5.94
N THR A 144 8.06 -4.26 -5.11
CA THR A 144 8.70 -4.01 -3.81
C THR A 144 10.12 -4.58 -3.84
N ILE A 145 10.93 -4.27 -2.82
CA ILE A 145 12.33 -4.70 -2.73
C ILE A 145 12.39 -6.07 -2.04
N ASN A 146 12.31 -6.12 -0.70
CA ASN A 146 12.41 -7.38 0.06
C ASN A 146 11.23 -7.63 1.01
N TYR A 147 10.30 -6.68 1.11
CA TYR A 147 9.18 -6.75 2.04
C TYR A 147 7.86 -6.53 1.31
N ASN A 148 6.74 -6.53 2.04
CA ASN A 148 5.44 -6.24 1.46
C ASN A 148 5.07 -4.77 1.67
N SER A 149 4.04 -4.29 0.97
CA SER A 149 3.63 -2.88 1.06
C SER A 149 3.04 -2.44 2.39
N LEU A 150 2.83 -3.38 3.32
CA LEU A 150 2.07 -3.27 4.56
C LEU A 150 0.62 -2.87 4.28
N ARG A 151 0.44 -1.61 3.91
CA ARG A 151 -0.83 -0.99 3.57
C ARG A 151 -0.65 0.00 2.44
N LEU A 152 -1.73 0.23 1.70
CA LEU A 152 -1.84 1.30 0.72
C LEU A 152 -2.68 2.43 1.33
N ILE A 153 -2.08 3.60 1.54
CA ILE A 153 -2.79 4.78 2.06
C ILE A 153 -2.78 5.87 0.99
N GLN A 154 -3.97 6.23 0.50
CA GLN A 154 -4.13 7.33 -0.43
C GLN A 154 -4.63 8.57 0.32
N THR A 155 -3.79 9.61 0.39
CA THR A 155 -4.14 10.90 0.99
C THR A 155 -3.30 12.01 0.36
N ASN A 156 -3.79 13.25 0.35
CA ASN A 156 -3.07 14.42 -0.18
C ASN A 156 -2.50 14.20 -1.61
N ASN A 157 -3.28 13.54 -2.49
CA ASN A 157 -2.88 13.16 -3.86
C ASN A 157 -1.62 12.27 -3.96
N LYS A 158 -1.27 11.57 -2.89
CA LYS A 158 -0.16 10.63 -2.82
C LYS A 158 -0.65 9.25 -2.40
N LEU A 159 0.06 8.22 -2.85
CA LEU A 159 -0.08 6.84 -2.39
C LEU A 159 1.14 6.49 -1.54
N TYR A 160 0.93 6.17 -0.27
CA TYR A 160 1.96 5.71 0.66
C TYR A 160 1.97 4.19 0.68
N LEU A 161 3.17 3.61 0.68
CA LEU A 161 3.40 2.17 0.77
C LEU A 161 4.82 1.89 1.26
N ALA A 162 4.99 0.76 1.95
CA ALA A 162 6.33 0.21 2.17
C ALA A 162 6.83 -0.45 0.87
N VAL A 163 8.14 -0.47 0.70
CA VAL A 163 8.81 -1.27 -0.34
C VAL A 163 9.88 -2.17 0.27
N ASP A 164 10.29 -1.91 1.51
CA ASP A 164 11.14 -2.76 2.32
C ASP A 164 10.76 -2.62 3.80
N ASP A 165 11.33 -3.44 4.68
CA ASP A 165 11.16 -3.33 6.13
C ASP A 165 11.89 -2.12 6.76
N ASP A 166 12.65 -1.39 5.95
CA ASP A 166 13.29 -0.12 6.32
C ASP A 166 13.04 1.01 5.32
N GLN A 167 12.04 0.85 4.44
CA GLN A 167 11.82 1.80 3.35
C GLN A 167 10.34 1.98 3.05
N LEU A 168 9.86 3.21 3.25
CA LEU A 168 8.57 3.70 2.79
C LEU A 168 8.77 4.69 1.64
N VAL A 169 7.80 4.75 0.73
CA VAL A 169 7.80 5.72 -0.36
C VAL A 169 6.41 6.34 -0.52
N THR A 170 6.36 7.49 -1.18
CA THR A 170 5.12 8.05 -1.69
C THR A 170 5.16 8.14 -3.19
N LEU A 171 4.09 7.71 -3.83
CA LEU A 171 3.87 7.83 -5.27
C LEU A 171 2.89 8.96 -5.56
N ASP A 172 3.15 9.73 -6.61
CA ASP A 172 2.13 10.62 -7.15
C ASP A 172 1.10 9.87 -8.02
N ARG A 173 0.13 10.60 -8.57
CA ARG A 173 -0.92 10.05 -9.45
C ARG A 173 -0.40 9.40 -10.76
N LEU A 174 0.86 9.64 -11.12
CA LEU A 174 1.50 9.09 -12.32
C LEU A 174 2.34 7.86 -12.00
N GLY A 175 2.47 7.52 -10.71
CA GLY A 175 3.31 6.46 -10.20
C GLY A 175 4.75 6.90 -9.93
N GLN A 176 5.09 8.19 -10.03
CA GLN A 176 6.44 8.65 -9.73
C GLN A 176 6.67 8.63 -8.22
N VAL A 177 7.81 8.08 -7.77
CA VAL A 177 8.26 8.25 -6.39
C VAL A 177 8.59 9.73 -6.16
N VAL A 178 7.82 10.40 -5.29
CA VAL A 178 8.01 11.82 -4.96
C VAL A 178 8.64 12.02 -3.58
N GLN A 179 8.61 11.01 -2.72
CA GLN A 179 9.33 11.01 -1.44
C GLN A 179 9.75 9.59 -1.08
N SER A 180 10.91 9.47 -0.42
CA SER A 180 11.48 8.22 0.08
C SER A 180 11.89 8.43 1.53
N TYR A 181 11.45 7.52 2.41
CA TYR A 181 11.74 7.56 3.85
C TYR A 181 12.50 6.30 4.26
N SER A 182 13.79 6.46 4.53
CA SER A 182 14.68 5.35 4.87
C SER A 182 14.94 5.27 6.37
N LEU A 183 14.82 4.07 6.92
CA LEU A 183 15.13 3.73 8.31
C LEU A 183 16.51 3.05 8.43
N LYS A 184 17.26 2.90 7.34
CA LYS A 184 18.54 2.15 7.30
C LYS A 184 19.59 2.63 8.31
N ASN A 185 19.60 3.93 8.58
CA ASN A 185 20.53 4.56 9.53
C ASN A 185 19.92 4.71 10.94
N THR A 186 18.85 3.97 11.22
CA THR A 186 18.18 3.93 12.51
C THR A 186 18.24 2.52 13.08
N ASN A 187 17.79 2.35 14.32
CA ASN A 187 17.61 1.05 14.93
C ASN A 187 16.18 0.52 14.79
N PHE A 188 15.39 0.99 13.82
CA PHE A 188 14.01 0.54 13.64
C PHE A 188 13.81 -0.25 12.35
N LYS A 189 12.97 -1.28 12.44
CA LYS A 189 12.45 -2.05 11.31
C LYS A 189 10.93 -2.08 11.37
N LEU A 190 10.28 -1.74 10.26
CA LEU A 190 8.83 -1.70 10.12
C LEU A 190 8.25 -3.12 10.20
N HIS A 191 7.03 -3.25 10.74
CA HIS A 191 6.24 -4.47 10.63
C HIS A 191 4.74 -4.16 10.56
N HIS A 192 3.99 -5.05 9.91
CA HIS A 192 2.53 -5.08 9.74
C HIS A 192 1.80 -3.85 9.19
N ASP A 193 1.89 -2.67 9.82
CA ASP A 193 1.00 -1.56 9.50
C ASP A 193 1.59 -0.18 9.83
N PHE A 194 1.02 0.84 9.19
CA PHE A 194 1.32 2.25 9.44
C PHE A 194 0.09 3.12 9.15
N ALA A 195 0.08 4.32 9.72
CA ALA A 195 -0.91 5.35 9.48
C ALA A 195 -0.22 6.65 9.04
N VAL A 196 -1.00 7.58 8.45
CA VAL A 196 -0.51 8.89 7.99
C VAL A 196 -1.35 9.97 8.63
N ASP A 197 -0.72 10.93 9.31
CA ASP A 197 -1.41 12.06 9.94
C ASP A 197 -1.79 13.16 8.93
N SER A 198 -2.49 14.19 9.40
CA SER A 198 -2.95 15.29 8.55
C SER A 198 -1.81 16.12 7.93
N GLN A 199 -0.63 16.12 8.56
CA GLN A 199 0.60 16.75 8.06
C GLN A 199 1.42 15.82 7.15
N GLY A 200 0.99 14.57 6.96
CA GLY A 200 1.66 13.58 6.12
C GLY A 200 2.79 12.83 6.81
N ASN A 201 2.97 12.98 8.13
CA ASN A 201 3.92 12.18 8.90
C ASN A 201 3.44 10.74 8.97
N ILE A 202 4.38 9.81 9.01
CA ILE A 202 4.06 8.38 9.08
C ILE A 202 4.17 7.93 10.53
N ILE A 203 3.11 7.31 11.03
CA ILE A 203 3.07 6.68 12.35
C ILE A 203 3.07 5.18 12.12
N ALA A 204 4.19 4.50 12.40
CA ALA A 204 4.40 3.12 12.01
C ALA A 204 4.66 2.21 13.20
N LEU A 205 4.25 0.96 13.07
CA LEU A 205 4.65 -0.12 13.96
C LEU A 205 6.08 -0.55 13.61
N ALA A 206 6.92 -0.66 14.63
CA ALA A 206 8.34 -0.98 14.46
C ALA A 206 8.86 -1.94 15.53
N THR A 207 9.89 -2.69 15.15
CA THR A 207 10.80 -3.36 16.08
C THR A 207 12.07 -2.54 16.23
N ASP A 208 12.46 -2.26 17.46
CA ASP A 208 13.77 -1.71 17.78
C ASP A 208 14.85 -2.81 17.78
N THR A 209 15.78 -2.75 16.84
CA THR A 209 16.83 -3.76 16.66
C THR A 209 17.84 -3.80 17.81
N LYS A 210 18.02 -2.70 18.56
CA LYS A 210 18.87 -2.70 19.76
C LYS A 210 18.17 -3.42 20.90
N LEU A 211 16.87 -3.16 21.11
CA LEU A 211 16.09 -3.86 22.15
C LEU A 211 15.85 -5.33 21.79
N LYS A 212 15.72 -5.63 20.50
CA LYS A 212 15.74 -7.01 20.01
C LYS A 212 17.04 -7.71 20.39
N ALA A 213 18.20 -7.06 20.25
CA ALA A 213 19.47 -7.66 20.61
C ALA A 213 19.67 -7.78 22.14
N SER A 214 19.34 -6.74 22.90
CA SER A 214 19.63 -6.68 24.35
C SER A 214 18.56 -7.32 25.23
N GLU A 215 17.30 -7.20 24.86
CA GLU A 215 16.14 -7.65 25.65
C GLU A 215 15.32 -8.74 24.97
N LYS A 216 15.71 -9.14 23.76
CA LYS A 216 14.98 -10.10 22.93
C LYS A 216 13.54 -9.67 22.62
N ARG A 217 13.22 -8.37 22.59
CA ARG A 217 11.86 -7.88 22.31
C ARG A 217 11.64 -7.60 20.82
N VAL A 218 10.43 -7.87 20.33
CA VAL A 218 10.03 -7.61 18.95
C VAL A 218 8.60 -7.07 18.89
N GLU A 219 8.31 -6.37 17.79
CA GLU A 219 6.95 -5.97 17.37
C GLU A 219 6.18 -5.10 18.39
N ASP A 220 6.92 -4.27 19.13
CA ASP A 220 6.40 -3.58 20.32
C ASP A 220 6.84 -2.11 20.47
N GLN A 221 7.14 -1.42 19.36
CA GLN A 221 7.31 0.04 19.33
C GLN A 221 6.38 0.71 18.32
N ILE A 222 6.03 1.96 18.59
CA ILE A 222 5.44 2.89 17.61
C ILE A 222 6.46 4.00 17.35
N ILE A 223 6.70 4.30 16.08
CA ILE A 223 7.60 5.36 15.65
C ILE A 223 6.87 6.43 14.83
N LYS A 224 7.45 7.63 14.80
CA LYS A 224 7.12 8.70 13.86
C LYS A 224 8.22 8.82 12.83
N ILE A 225 7.84 9.02 11.59
CA ILE A 225 8.70 9.50 10.51
C ILE A 225 8.17 10.86 10.07
N ASP A 226 8.98 11.89 10.27
CA ASP A 226 8.64 13.25 9.89
C ASP A 226 8.56 13.40 8.37
N ALA A 227 7.45 13.97 7.87
CA ALA A 227 7.16 14.04 6.45
C ALA A 227 8.16 14.90 5.65
N THR A 228 8.77 15.89 6.31
CA THR A 228 9.64 16.88 5.64
C THR A 228 11.10 16.45 5.72
N SER A 229 11.57 16.12 6.91
CA SER A 229 12.97 15.80 7.19
C SER A 229 13.29 14.31 7.04
N GLY A 230 12.27 13.43 7.07
CA GLY A 230 12.46 11.98 7.15
C GLY A 230 13.03 11.51 8.50
N LYS A 231 13.14 12.40 9.50
CA LYS A 231 13.66 12.04 10.82
C LYS A 231 12.75 11.01 11.47
N VAL A 232 13.36 9.95 11.99
CA VAL A 232 12.68 8.87 12.71
C VAL A 232 12.85 9.08 14.21
N SER A 233 11.75 8.96 14.96
CA SER A 233 11.75 9.03 16.43
C SER A 233 10.78 8.00 17.00
N ARG A 234 11.11 7.41 18.15
CA ARG A 234 10.17 6.58 18.91
C ARG A 234 9.09 7.46 19.53
N LEU A 235 7.83 7.05 19.38
CA LEU A 235 6.70 7.64 20.08
C LEU A 235 6.30 6.81 21.30
N LEU A 236 6.33 5.49 21.16
CA LEU A 236 5.91 4.57 22.20
C LEU A 236 6.82 3.34 22.23
N ASP A 237 7.16 2.91 23.44
CA ASP A 237 7.62 1.56 23.74
C ASP A 237 6.54 0.90 24.62
N PHE A 238 5.96 -0.22 24.18
CA PHE A 238 4.89 -0.87 24.93
C PHE A 238 5.34 -1.39 26.30
N LYS A 239 6.63 -1.66 26.51
CA LYS A 239 7.13 -2.01 27.84
C LYS A 239 7.04 -0.85 28.83
N ASP A 240 7.17 0.38 28.36
CA ASP A 240 7.06 1.57 29.21
C ASP A 240 5.58 1.83 29.56
N LEU A 241 4.68 1.60 28.60
CA LEU A 241 3.23 1.79 28.80
C LEU A 241 2.58 0.65 29.61
N LEU A 242 3.04 -0.59 29.42
CA LEU A 242 2.45 -1.80 29.99
C LEU A 242 3.47 -2.58 30.83
N GLY A 243 4.25 -1.86 31.66
CA GLY A 243 5.37 -2.45 32.39
C GLY A 243 5.03 -3.69 33.23
N ASP A 244 3.83 -3.72 33.82
CA ASP A 244 3.40 -4.87 34.64
C ASP A 244 3.14 -6.12 33.80
N LEU A 245 2.55 -5.97 32.60
CA LEU A 245 2.42 -7.06 31.65
C LEU A 245 3.80 -7.60 31.24
N TYR A 246 4.77 -6.71 30.99
CA TYR A 246 6.11 -7.14 30.60
C TYR A 246 6.90 -7.83 31.72
N LYS A 247 6.51 -7.67 32.98
CA LYS A 247 7.08 -8.41 34.12
C LYS A 247 6.52 -9.83 34.22
N THR A 248 5.25 -10.03 33.85
CA THR A 248 4.55 -11.32 34.00
C THR A 248 4.51 -12.15 32.72
N ALA A 249 4.54 -11.51 31.55
CA ALA A 249 4.46 -12.18 30.26
C ALA A 249 5.68 -13.08 30.00
N THR A 250 5.43 -14.38 29.85
CA THR A 250 6.45 -15.41 29.57
C THR A 250 6.44 -15.90 28.13
N GLY A 251 5.53 -15.36 27.30
CA GLY A 251 5.38 -15.72 25.88
C GLY A 251 6.68 -15.56 25.09
N ILE A 252 7.01 -16.59 24.32
CA ILE A 252 8.14 -16.62 23.39
C ILE A 252 7.61 -17.08 22.05
N GLU A 253 7.96 -16.36 20.99
CA GLU A 253 7.62 -16.74 19.62
C GLU A 253 8.30 -18.06 19.24
N THR A 254 7.58 -18.95 18.55
CA THR A 254 8.01 -20.32 18.23
C THR A 254 7.97 -20.69 16.75
N LEU A 255 7.26 -19.92 15.93
CA LEU A 255 6.88 -20.26 14.55
C LEU A 255 7.49 -19.33 13.50
N THR A 256 7.73 -18.06 13.82
CA THR A 256 8.18 -17.07 12.84
C THR A 256 9.72 -16.93 12.80
N ASN A 257 10.21 -16.03 11.96
CA ASN A 257 11.62 -15.61 11.96
C ASN A 257 12.05 -14.92 13.26
N ASN A 258 11.11 -14.59 14.15
CA ASN A 258 11.35 -14.12 15.51
C ASN A 258 11.32 -15.25 16.54
N LYS A 259 11.52 -16.51 16.15
CA LYS A 259 11.61 -17.64 17.10
C LYS A 259 12.64 -17.37 18.20
N GLY A 260 12.24 -17.56 19.46
CA GLY A 260 13.08 -17.35 20.64
C GLY A 260 13.10 -15.91 21.17
N TYR A 261 12.38 -14.99 20.52
CA TYR A 261 12.19 -13.62 20.99
C TYR A 261 10.88 -13.49 21.79
N ARG A 262 10.85 -12.50 22.70
CA ARG A 262 9.66 -12.07 23.45
C ARG A 262 8.81 -11.18 22.55
N ASP A 263 7.67 -11.71 22.16
CA ASP A 263 6.67 -11.00 21.37
C ASP A 263 5.45 -10.77 22.25
N VAL A 264 5.55 -9.81 23.17
CA VAL A 264 4.56 -9.67 24.26
C VAL A 264 3.25 -9.08 23.76
N ILE A 265 3.33 -8.18 22.78
CA ILE A 265 2.19 -7.46 22.24
C ILE A 265 1.89 -7.89 20.80
N HIS A 266 2.92 -8.07 19.96
CA HIS A 266 2.75 -8.27 18.52
C HIS A 266 1.74 -7.28 17.93
N ALA A 267 2.08 -5.99 17.98
CA ALA A 267 1.21 -4.96 17.43
C ALA A 267 1.09 -5.17 15.91
N ASN A 268 -0.12 -5.41 15.39
CA ASN A 268 -0.32 -5.80 13.99
C ASN A 268 -1.28 -4.90 13.20
N THR A 269 -1.86 -3.89 13.83
CA THR A 269 -2.68 -2.88 13.15
C THR A 269 -2.54 -1.57 13.89
N ILE A 270 -2.50 -0.46 13.15
CA ILE A 270 -2.53 0.88 13.70
C ILE A 270 -3.50 1.76 12.93
N GLN A 271 -4.36 2.46 13.66
CA GLN A 271 -5.29 3.41 13.09
C GLN A 271 -5.25 4.73 13.87
N LEU A 272 -5.02 5.83 13.16
CA LEU A 272 -5.24 7.17 13.71
C LEU A 272 -6.74 7.46 13.81
N THR A 273 -7.18 7.94 14.97
CA THR A 273 -8.59 8.34 15.19
C THR A 273 -8.76 9.85 15.19
N LYS A 274 -7.80 10.53 15.81
CA LYS A 274 -7.58 11.99 15.81
C LYS A 274 -6.06 12.20 15.78
N ASP A 275 -5.64 13.43 15.50
CA ASP A 275 -4.24 13.79 15.70
C ASP A 275 -3.85 13.43 17.15
N ASP A 276 -2.70 12.75 17.29
CA ASP A 276 -2.14 12.28 18.57
C ASP A 276 -2.90 11.13 19.29
N GLN A 277 -3.80 10.43 18.60
CA GLN A 277 -4.53 9.27 19.14
C GLN A 277 -4.56 8.08 18.19
N VAL A 278 -4.22 6.89 18.70
CA VAL A 278 -4.19 5.64 17.92
C VAL A 278 -5.06 4.56 18.53
N ILE A 279 -5.60 3.70 17.66
CA ILE A 279 -6.13 2.39 18.01
C ILE A 279 -5.12 1.35 17.50
N ILE A 280 -4.76 0.40 18.35
CA ILE A 280 -3.82 -0.67 18.05
C ILE A 280 -4.48 -2.02 18.30
N SER A 281 -4.20 -3.00 17.45
CA SER A 281 -4.51 -4.41 17.71
C SER A 281 -3.25 -5.13 18.18
N SER A 282 -3.35 -5.82 19.31
CA SER A 282 -2.34 -6.74 19.84
C SER A 282 -2.78 -8.17 19.58
N ARG A 283 -1.98 -8.91 18.80
CA ARG A 283 -2.27 -10.32 18.50
C ARG A 283 -2.11 -11.19 19.73
N GLU A 284 -1.05 -10.98 20.51
CA GLU A 284 -0.66 -11.89 21.59
C GLU A 284 -1.51 -11.71 22.85
N THR A 285 -2.04 -10.51 23.09
CA THR A 285 -3.02 -10.29 24.16
C THR A 285 -4.47 -10.34 23.66
N SER A 286 -4.73 -10.60 22.37
CA SER A 286 -6.09 -10.57 21.80
C SER A 286 -6.88 -9.31 22.17
N THR A 287 -6.20 -8.15 22.16
CA THR A 287 -6.72 -6.89 22.71
C THR A 287 -6.66 -5.79 21.67
N ILE A 288 -7.70 -4.96 21.63
CA ILE A 288 -7.67 -3.67 20.93
C ILE A 288 -7.46 -2.56 21.96
N MET A 289 -6.42 -1.74 21.78
CA MET A 289 -6.05 -0.67 22.71
C MET A 289 -6.24 0.70 22.07
N LYS A 290 -6.86 1.64 22.81
CA LYS A 290 -6.84 3.06 22.47
C LYS A 290 -5.76 3.77 23.27
N ILE A 291 -4.85 4.44 22.58
CA ILE A 291 -3.73 5.18 23.17
C ILE A 291 -3.85 6.65 22.78
N SER A 292 -3.82 7.54 23.77
CA SER A 292 -3.83 9.00 23.60
C SER A 292 -2.47 9.60 23.92
N ASN A 293 -2.29 10.88 23.59
CA ASN A 293 -1.11 11.68 23.90
C ASN A 293 0.19 11.08 23.32
N LEU A 294 0.10 10.46 22.14
CA LEU A 294 1.14 9.61 21.56
C LEU A 294 2.49 10.33 21.37
N THR A 295 2.49 11.62 21.09
CA THR A 295 3.68 12.45 20.82
C THR A 295 4.24 13.15 22.05
N SER A 296 3.56 13.07 23.19
CA SER A 296 3.99 13.66 24.45
C SER A 296 4.22 12.57 25.50
N GLN A 297 3.16 12.16 26.20
CA GLN A 297 3.19 11.08 27.17
C GLN A 297 2.08 10.08 26.83
N PRO A 298 2.39 9.04 26.04
CA PRO A 298 1.41 8.03 25.65
C PRO A 298 0.67 7.46 26.86
N LYS A 299 -0.66 7.38 26.74
CA LYS A 299 -1.53 6.87 27.79
C LYS A 299 -2.54 5.88 27.22
N LEU A 300 -2.69 4.73 27.88
CA LEU A 300 -3.75 3.79 27.59
C LEU A 300 -5.07 4.36 28.12
N ASP A 301 -6.00 4.65 27.22
CA ASP A 301 -7.33 5.16 27.57
C ASP A 301 -8.29 4.00 27.86
N TYR A 302 -8.30 3.02 26.96
CA TYR A 302 -9.20 1.86 27.01
C TYR A 302 -8.53 0.66 26.35
N PHE A 303 -8.91 -0.54 26.79
CA PHE A 303 -8.68 -1.78 26.08
C PHE A 303 -10.02 -2.52 25.88
N ILE A 304 -10.14 -3.23 24.77
CA ILE A 304 -11.25 -4.12 24.45
C ILE A 304 -10.65 -5.51 24.30
N SER A 305 -10.98 -6.38 25.24
CA SER A 305 -10.54 -7.78 25.30
C SER A 305 -11.65 -8.63 25.93
N ASP A 306 -11.46 -9.94 25.88
CA ASP A 306 -12.20 -10.83 26.78
C ASP A 306 -11.83 -10.50 28.25
N PRO A 307 -12.78 -10.54 29.20
CA PRO A 307 -12.48 -10.27 30.61
C PRO A 307 -11.44 -11.18 31.26
N SER A 308 -11.10 -12.32 30.65
CA SER A 308 -10.06 -13.25 31.12
C SER A 308 -8.62 -12.88 30.73
N VAL A 309 -8.44 -11.89 29.84
CA VAL A 309 -7.15 -11.31 29.42
C VAL A 309 -6.74 -10.17 30.35
#